data_AF-A0A937K835-F1
#
_entry.id   AF-A0A937K835-F1
#
_cell.length_a   1.000
_cell.length_b   1.000
_cell.length_c   1.000
_cell.angle_alpha   90.00
_cell.angle_beta   90.00
_cell.angle_gamma   90.00
#
_symmetry.space_group_name_H-M   'P 1'
#
loop_
_entity.id
_entity.type
_entity.pdbx_description
1 polymer ?
#
loop_
_entity_poly.entity_id
_entity_poly.type
_entity_poly.pdbx_seq_one_letter_code
_entity_poly.pdbx_strand_id
1 'polypeptide(L)'
;MIRALAALAVLATPAAAQDVIACDWQASAWNLAEPWEDNSRTFSNGAVRIAKLDVGEPAFGGFFVLVLSPPYGELGERQCRVLTFPDTSGFAGIDFDRLEAAYDPSVGLMFTVPVRVFAMTDAVEPVGAMLKFSLNQATGAISPRLELGD
;
A
#
# COMPACT_ATOMS: atom_id res chain seq x y z
N MET A 1 31.16 -42.28 17.68
CA MET A 1 31.36 -40.90 17.22
C MET A 1 30.01 -40.32 16.82
N ILE A 2 29.35 -39.56 17.69
CA ILE A 2 28.01 -39.01 17.45
C ILE A 2 28.19 -37.63 16.82
N ARG A 3 27.81 -37.49 15.53
CA ARG A 3 27.74 -36.20 14.84
C ARG A 3 26.43 -35.51 15.24
N ALA A 4 26.53 -34.47 16.05
CA ALA A 4 25.40 -33.59 16.33
C ALA A 4 25.11 -32.74 15.08
N LEU A 5 23.94 -32.93 14.45
CA LEU A 5 23.41 -31.99 13.48
C LEU A 5 22.89 -30.76 14.23
N ALA A 6 23.54 -29.62 14.05
CA ALA A 6 23.02 -28.34 14.50
C ALA A 6 21.86 -27.93 13.58
N ALA A 7 20.63 -27.94 14.10
CA ALA A 7 19.47 -27.41 13.41
C ALA A 7 19.54 -25.88 13.41
N LEU A 8 19.71 -25.30 12.22
CA LEU A 8 19.67 -23.85 12.01
C LEU A 8 18.21 -23.38 12.10
N ALA A 9 17.79 -22.88 13.26
CA ALA A 9 16.48 -22.26 13.41
C ALA A 9 16.51 -20.89 12.73
N VAL A 10 15.91 -20.79 11.55
CA VAL A 10 15.66 -19.52 10.87
C VAL A 10 14.59 -18.77 11.67
N LEU A 11 15.01 -17.75 12.43
CA LEU A 11 14.10 -16.82 13.08
C LEU A 11 13.44 -15.96 12.00
N ALA A 12 12.20 -16.29 11.64
CA ALA A 12 11.36 -15.41 10.84
C ALA A 12 11.01 -14.18 11.69
N THR A 13 11.65 -13.05 11.44
CA THR A 13 11.25 -11.77 12.04
C THR A 13 9.84 -11.41 11.54
N PRO A 14 8.90 -11.01 12.41
CA PRO A 14 7.62 -10.49 11.97
C PRO A 14 7.89 -9.25 11.11
N ALA A 15 7.57 -9.35 9.82
CA ALA A 15 7.52 -8.17 8.98
C ALA A 15 6.33 -7.34 9.45
N ALA A 16 6.52 -6.05 9.75
CA ALA A 16 5.41 -5.12 9.87
C ALA A 16 4.69 -5.14 8.51
N ALA A 17 3.55 -5.84 8.45
CA ALA A 17 2.86 -6.17 7.22
C ALA A 17 1.90 -5.03 6.89
N GLN A 18 1.94 -4.56 5.64
CA GLN A 18 0.92 -3.69 5.10
C GLN A 18 -0.16 -4.59 4.54
N ASP A 19 -1.41 -4.21 4.77
CA ASP A 19 -2.51 -5.02 4.27
C ASP A 19 -3.03 -4.48 2.95
N VAL A 20 -3.40 -5.42 2.09
CA VAL A 20 -4.17 -5.16 0.87
C VAL A 20 -5.58 -5.69 1.11
N ILE A 21 -6.51 -4.79 1.41
CA ILE A 21 -7.90 -5.14 1.68
C ILE A 21 -8.77 -4.91 0.45
N ALA A 22 -9.91 -5.61 0.38
CA ALA A 22 -10.93 -5.30 -0.62
C ALA A 22 -11.48 -3.90 -0.39
N CYS A 23 -11.86 -3.20 -1.46
CA CYS A 23 -12.58 -1.94 -1.31
C CYS A 23 -13.90 -2.15 -0.57
N ASP A 24 -14.15 -1.23 0.35
CA ASP A 24 -15.40 -1.10 1.09
C ASP A 24 -15.64 0.40 1.31
N TRP A 25 -16.12 0.80 2.48
CA TRP A 25 -16.44 2.18 2.83
C TRP A 25 -15.27 3.18 2.62
N GLN A 26 -14.01 2.78 2.81
CA GLN A 26 -12.86 3.68 2.63
C GLN A 26 -12.77 4.19 1.18
N ALA A 27 -13.13 3.34 0.22
CA ALA A 27 -13.02 3.62 -1.21
C ALA A 27 -14.18 4.48 -1.77
N SER A 28 -15.02 5.03 -0.89
CA SER A 28 -16.04 6.01 -1.29
C SER A 28 -15.39 7.21 -2.00
N ALA A 29 -16.04 7.71 -3.06
CA ALA A 29 -15.59 8.91 -3.76
C ALA A 29 -15.55 10.14 -2.84
N TRP A 30 -16.33 10.15 -1.75
CA TRP A 30 -16.28 11.16 -0.70
C TRP A 30 -14.90 11.26 -0.03
N ASN A 31 -14.17 10.15 0.05
CA ASN A 31 -12.87 10.08 0.70
C ASN A 31 -11.72 10.34 -0.29
N LEU A 32 -11.96 10.67 -1.56
CA LEU A 32 -10.88 11.05 -2.46
C LEU A 32 -10.28 12.37 -1.97
N ALA A 33 -8.97 12.37 -1.72
CA ALA A 33 -8.29 13.56 -1.23
C ALA A 33 -8.35 14.68 -2.26
N GLU A 34 -8.73 15.88 -1.82
CA GLU A 34 -8.77 17.08 -2.67
C GLU A 34 -7.39 17.75 -2.78
N PRO A 35 -7.04 18.36 -3.93
CA PRO A 35 -7.72 18.26 -5.23
C PRO A 35 -7.55 16.87 -5.86
N TRP A 36 -8.58 16.37 -6.55
CA TRP A 36 -8.56 15.02 -7.12
C TRP A 36 -7.47 14.84 -8.18
N GLU A 37 -7.20 15.86 -8.98
CA GLU A 37 -6.17 15.88 -10.02
C GLU A 37 -4.75 15.70 -9.47
N ASP A 38 -4.52 16.18 -8.24
CA ASP A 38 -3.22 16.08 -7.57
C ASP A 38 -3.08 14.75 -6.82
N ASN A 39 -4.21 14.15 -6.42
CA ASN A 39 -4.28 12.97 -5.57
C ASN A 39 -4.77 11.70 -6.28
N SER A 40 -4.89 11.74 -7.61
CA SER A 40 -5.24 10.59 -8.44
C SER A 40 -4.41 10.55 -9.71
N ARG A 41 -3.81 9.39 -10.01
CA ARG A 41 -3.01 9.19 -11.24
C ARG A 41 -3.37 7.89 -11.91
N THR A 42 -3.28 7.90 -13.24
CA THR A 42 -3.49 6.71 -14.06
C THR A 42 -2.21 6.20 -14.67
N PHE A 43 -2.11 4.88 -14.79
CA PHE A 43 -0.99 4.14 -15.36
C PHE A 43 -1.50 3.11 -16.37
N SER A 44 -0.58 2.56 -17.18
CA SER A 44 -0.90 1.54 -18.19
C SER A 44 -2.08 1.95 -19.08
N ASN A 45 -1.97 3.12 -19.72
CA ASN A 45 -3.00 3.69 -20.60
C ASN A 45 -4.40 3.80 -19.94
N GLY A 46 -4.45 4.11 -18.65
CA GLY A 46 -5.71 4.30 -17.93
C GLY A 46 -6.29 3.03 -17.29
N ALA A 47 -5.67 1.87 -17.52
CA ALA A 47 -6.13 0.61 -16.95
C ALA A 47 -5.95 0.55 -15.43
N VAL A 48 -4.88 1.16 -14.92
CA VAL A 48 -4.58 1.25 -13.49
C VAL A 48 -4.80 2.68 -13.01
N ARG A 49 -5.44 2.85 -11.86
CA ARG A 49 -5.54 4.13 -11.15
C ARG A 49 -5.10 3.94 -9.70
N ILE A 50 -4.19 4.81 -9.27
CA ILE A 50 -3.77 4.94 -7.88
C ILE A 50 -4.33 6.27 -7.36
N ALA A 51 -4.92 6.28 -6.19
CA ALA A 51 -5.41 7.52 -5.57
C ALA A 51 -5.16 7.53 -4.07
N LYS A 52 -4.94 8.72 -3.51
CA LYS A 52 -4.92 8.94 -2.07
C LYS A 52 -6.36 9.09 -1.57
N LEU A 53 -6.67 8.36 -0.51
CA LEU A 53 -7.90 8.52 0.24
C LEU A 53 -7.60 9.24 1.55
N ASP A 54 -8.49 10.13 1.95
CA ASP A 54 -8.51 10.85 3.22
C ASP A 54 -9.90 10.68 3.86
N VAL A 55 -9.96 9.90 4.94
CA VAL A 55 -11.22 9.66 5.69
C VAL A 55 -11.40 10.64 6.85
N GLY A 56 -10.48 11.58 7.03
CA GLY A 56 -10.43 12.57 8.11
C GLY A 56 -10.00 12.00 9.46
N GLU A 57 -10.61 10.90 9.92
CA GLU A 57 -10.36 10.31 11.23
C GLU A 57 -10.25 8.77 11.18
N PRO A 58 -9.42 8.14 12.03
CA PRO A 58 -8.62 8.75 13.10
C PRO A 58 -7.40 9.51 12.57
N ALA A 59 -7.02 10.63 13.20
CA ALA A 59 -5.84 11.40 12.81
C ALA A 59 -4.54 10.57 12.70
N PHE A 60 -4.43 9.48 13.47
CA PHE A 60 -3.28 8.58 13.46
C PHE A 60 -3.21 7.65 12.23
N GLY A 61 -4.29 7.52 11.46
CA GLY A 61 -4.42 6.54 10.38
C GLY A 61 -5.50 6.89 9.34
N GLY A 62 -5.75 8.18 9.11
CA GLY A 62 -6.85 8.65 8.26
C GLY A 62 -6.59 8.54 6.75
N PHE A 63 -5.40 8.07 6.33
CA PHE A 63 -5.03 8.04 4.92
C PHE A 63 -4.86 6.61 4.39
N PHE A 64 -5.27 6.40 3.13
CA PHE A 64 -5.14 5.11 2.44
C PHE A 64 -4.71 5.29 0.99
N VAL A 65 -4.25 4.20 0.36
CA VAL A 65 -4.01 4.17 -1.09
C VAL A 65 -5.05 3.29 -1.77
N LEU A 66 -5.90 3.88 -2.60
CA LEU A 66 -6.80 3.16 -3.51
C LEU A 66 -6.02 2.65 -4.73
N VAL A 67 -6.25 1.39 -5.09
CA VAL A 67 -5.74 0.77 -6.30
C VAL A 67 -6.90 0.18 -7.09
N LEU A 68 -7.24 0.82 -8.21
CA LEU A 68 -8.11 0.27 -9.23
C LEU A 68 -7.26 -0.32 -10.34
N SER A 69 -7.41 -1.61 -10.63
CA SER A 69 -6.50 -2.32 -11.54
C SER A 69 -7.18 -3.49 -12.27
N PRO A 70 -6.59 -4.01 -13.35
CA PRO A 70 -6.90 -5.36 -13.82
C PRO A 70 -6.45 -6.44 -12.80
N PRO A 71 -6.89 -7.71 -12.94
CA PRO A 71 -7.77 -8.20 -14.00
C PRO A 71 -9.18 -7.62 -13.89
N TYR A 72 -9.86 -7.55 -15.02
CA TYR A 72 -11.27 -7.18 -15.05
C TYR A 72 -12.11 -8.40 -14.71
N GLY A 73 -13.17 -8.22 -13.93
CA GLY A 73 -14.15 -9.26 -13.69
C GLY A 73 -15.02 -9.52 -14.93
N GLU A 74 -15.94 -10.48 -14.82
CA GLU A 74 -16.76 -10.94 -15.95
C GLU A 74 -17.61 -9.81 -16.58
N LEU A 75 -17.99 -8.81 -15.78
CA LEU A 75 -18.79 -7.67 -16.23
C LEU A 75 -17.93 -6.45 -16.60
N GLY A 76 -16.61 -6.59 -16.62
CA GLY A 76 -15.67 -5.52 -16.98
C GLY A 76 -15.33 -4.59 -15.82
N GLU A 77 -15.70 -4.93 -14.59
CA GLU A 77 -15.31 -4.20 -13.38
C GLU A 77 -13.81 -4.35 -13.12
N ARG A 78 -13.14 -3.29 -12.67
CA ARG A 78 -11.74 -3.35 -12.23
C ARG A 78 -11.68 -4.07 -10.87
N GLN A 79 -10.59 -4.79 -10.61
CA GLN A 79 -10.19 -5.08 -9.24
C GLN A 79 -10.10 -3.77 -8.44
N CYS A 80 -10.70 -3.76 -7.25
CA CYS A 80 -10.67 -2.64 -6.31
C CYS A 80 -10.01 -3.08 -5.01
N ARG A 81 -8.86 -2.48 -4.68
CA ARG A 81 -8.10 -2.74 -3.45
C ARG A 81 -7.73 -1.45 -2.74
N VAL A 82 -7.54 -1.54 -1.43
CA VAL A 82 -7.02 -0.46 -0.59
C VAL A 82 -5.78 -0.97 0.13
N LEU A 83 -4.69 -0.22 0.07
CA LEU A 83 -3.51 -0.46 0.91
C LEU A 83 -3.66 0.35 2.19
N THR A 84 -3.39 -0.31 3.31
CA THR A 84 -3.50 0.27 4.66
C THR A 84 -2.30 -0.11 5.52
N PHE A 85 -2.10 0.64 6.59
CA PHE A 85 -1.18 0.30 7.66
C PHE A 85 -1.99 -0.24 8.86
N PRO A 86 -1.96 -1.57 9.13
CA PRO A 86 -2.91 -2.22 10.04
C PRO A 86 -2.87 -1.68 11.47
N ASP A 87 -1.69 -1.35 11.98
CA ASP A 87 -1.48 -0.97 13.38
C ASP A 87 -2.26 0.30 13.78
N THR A 88 -2.50 1.21 12.83
CA THR A 88 -3.30 2.43 13.03
C THR A 88 -4.55 2.49 12.16
N SER A 89 -4.93 1.37 11.54
CA SER A 89 -6.04 1.31 10.56
C SER A 89 -5.87 2.25 9.35
N GLY A 90 -4.64 2.62 9.00
CA GLY A 90 -4.30 3.49 7.88
C GLY A 90 -3.00 4.27 8.12
N PHE A 91 -2.56 5.05 7.15
CA PHE A 91 -1.35 5.88 7.24
C PHE A 91 -1.65 7.22 7.93
N ALA A 92 -0.67 7.78 8.64
CA ALA A 92 -0.75 9.13 9.24
C ALA A 92 -0.50 10.25 8.21
N GLY A 93 0.03 9.90 7.04
CA GLY A 93 0.23 10.81 5.92
C GLY A 93 0.71 10.07 4.69
N ILE A 94 0.40 10.62 3.52
CA ILE A 94 0.85 10.14 2.22
C ILE A 94 1.24 11.36 1.39
N ASP A 95 2.52 11.44 1.02
CA ASP A 95 3.09 12.49 0.17
C ASP A 95 2.91 12.07 -1.29
N PHE A 96 1.65 12.13 -1.73
CA PHE A 96 1.23 11.52 -2.99
C PHE A 96 1.83 12.22 -4.21
N ASP A 97 2.13 13.52 -4.12
CA ASP A 97 2.87 14.30 -5.12
C ASP A 97 4.21 13.63 -5.49
N ARG A 98 4.83 12.94 -4.53
CA ARG A 98 6.08 12.18 -4.68
C ARG A 98 5.90 10.70 -5.05
N LEU A 99 4.70 10.27 -5.45
CA LEU A 99 4.48 8.92 -5.98
C LEU A 99 5.31 8.71 -7.24
N GLU A 100 6.20 7.72 -7.20
CA GLU A 100 7.00 7.26 -8.33
C GLU A 100 6.47 5.91 -8.84
N ALA A 101 6.63 5.68 -10.14
CA ALA A 101 6.25 4.42 -10.77
C ALA A 101 7.35 3.92 -11.71
N ALA A 102 7.56 2.60 -11.71
CA ALA A 102 8.44 1.88 -12.60
C ALA A 102 7.75 0.62 -13.11
N TYR A 103 8.35 -0.02 -14.11
CA TYR A 103 7.85 -1.27 -14.67
C TYR A 103 8.99 -2.28 -14.81
N ASP A 104 8.75 -3.50 -14.33
CA ASP A 104 9.62 -4.65 -14.53
C ASP A 104 8.78 -5.79 -15.13
N PRO A 105 9.13 -6.35 -16.31
CA PRO A 105 8.36 -7.42 -16.94
C PRO A 105 8.19 -8.69 -16.11
N SER A 106 9.11 -8.96 -15.17
CA SER A 106 9.09 -10.13 -14.29
C SER A 106 8.24 -9.92 -13.02
N VAL A 107 7.92 -8.66 -12.68
CA VAL A 107 7.17 -8.31 -11.46
C VAL A 107 5.82 -7.66 -11.80
N GLY A 108 5.81 -6.68 -12.69
CA GLY A 108 4.67 -5.83 -13.03
C GLY A 108 4.98 -4.34 -12.85
N LEU A 109 3.94 -3.56 -12.58
CA LEU A 109 4.11 -2.16 -12.17
C LEU A 109 4.64 -2.13 -10.74
N MET A 110 5.55 -1.20 -10.46
CA MET A 110 6.11 -0.98 -9.13
C MET A 110 5.92 0.49 -8.77
N PHE A 111 5.51 0.73 -7.54
CA PHE A 111 5.21 2.05 -7.04
C PHE A 111 6.01 2.30 -5.77
N THR A 112 6.45 3.53 -5.57
CA THR A 112 7.08 4.00 -4.33
C THR A 112 6.47 5.33 -3.95
N VAL A 113 5.99 5.46 -2.73
CA VAL A 113 5.43 6.71 -2.20
C VAL A 113 5.88 6.93 -0.76
N PRO A 114 6.38 8.13 -0.42
CA PRO A 114 6.67 8.46 0.97
C PRO A 114 5.36 8.53 1.78
N VAL A 115 5.40 7.94 2.96
CA VAL A 115 4.27 7.93 3.91
C VAL A 115 4.77 8.26 5.31
N ARG A 116 3.83 8.58 6.19
CA ARG A 116 4.07 8.68 7.64
C ARG A 116 3.23 7.64 8.37
N VAL A 117 3.82 7.00 9.37
CA VAL A 117 3.15 5.96 10.17
C VAL A 117 3.45 6.15 11.66
N PHE A 118 2.54 5.70 12.51
CA PHE A 118 2.86 5.47 13.92
C PHE A 118 3.26 4.00 14.06
N ALA A 119 4.57 3.74 13.98
CA ALA A 119 5.12 2.38 14.03
C ALA A 119 4.88 1.67 15.38
N MET A 120 4.47 2.41 16.42
CA MET A 120 3.98 1.90 17.69
C MET A 120 2.74 2.67 18.11
N THR A 121 1.77 2.01 18.74
CA THR A 121 0.47 2.60 19.09
C THR A 121 0.54 3.65 20.20
N ASP A 122 1.66 3.73 20.92
CA ASP A 122 1.95 4.73 21.95
C ASP A 122 2.87 5.87 21.45
N ALA A 123 3.28 5.83 20.18
CA ALA A 123 4.09 6.89 19.59
C ALA A 123 3.29 8.21 19.52
N VAL A 124 3.94 9.30 19.91
CA VAL A 124 3.34 10.64 19.92
C VAL A 124 3.48 11.33 18.57
N GLU A 125 4.54 11.00 17.83
CA GLU A 125 4.83 11.58 16.52
C GLU A 125 4.96 10.46 15.48
N PRO A 126 4.43 10.66 14.25
CA PRO A 126 4.58 9.68 13.20
C PRO A 126 5.98 9.75 12.60
N VAL A 127 6.54 8.59 12.27
CA VAL A 127 7.84 8.47 11.60
C VAL A 127 7.67 8.40 10.08
N GLY A 128 8.68 8.90 9.36
CA GLY A 128 8.74 8.77 7.91
C GLY A 128 9.02 7.33 7.49
N ALA A 129 8.38 6.91 6.40
CA ALA A 129 8.58 5.60 5.80
C ALA A 129 8.36 5.66 4.29
N MET A 130 8.77 4.61 3.58
CA MET A 130 8.55 4.43 2.15
C MET A 130 7.61 3.25 1.93
N LEU A 131 6.41 3.53 1.41
CA LEU A 131 5.50 2.49 0.95
C LEU A 131 5.90 2.11 -0.47
N LYS A 132 6.40 0.89 -0.62
CA LYS A 132 6.66 0.26 -1.91
C LYS A 132 5.59 -0.78 -2.17
N PHE A 133 5.06 -0.85 -3.38
CA PHE A 133 4.17 -1.95 -3.74
C PHE A 133 4.28 -2.27 -5.22
N SER A 134 4.16 -3.56 -5.54
CA SER A 134 4.02 -4.01 -6.91
C SER A 134 2.57 -4.37 -7.23
N LEU A 135 2.22 -4.30 -8.52
CA LEU A 135 0.97 -4.77 -9.08
C LEU A 135 1.28 -5.63 -10.31
N ASN A 136 0.98 -6.93 -10.20
CA ASN A 136 0.94 -7.82 -11.36
C ASN A 136 -0.45 -7.70 -12.00
N GLN A 137 -0.53 -7.00 -13.14
CA GLN A 137 -1.81 -6.74 -13.82
C GLN A 137 -2.48 -7.99 -14.39
N ALA A 138 -1.73 -9.07 -14.63
CA ALA A 138 -2.28 -10.31 -15.18
C ALA A 138 -2.98 -11.15 -14.10
N THR A 139 -2.41 -11.19 -12.89
CA THR A 139 -2.95 -11.98 -11.78
C THR A 139 -3.76 -11.16 -10.78
N GLY A 140 -3.60 -9.83 -10.78
CA GLY A 140 -4.19 -8.93 -9.80
C GLY A 140 -3.41 -8.89 -8.48
N ALA A 141 -2.31 -9.63 -8.36
CA ALA A 141 -1.52 -9.67 -7.13
C ALA A 141 -0.92 -8.30 -6.83
N ILE A 142 -1.11 -7.83 -5.60
CA ILE A 142 -0.50 -6.62 -5.05
C ILE A 142 0.39 -7.03 -3.89
N SER A 143 1.64 -6.62 -3.90
CA SER A 143 2.61 -6.97 -2.86
C SER A 143 3.20 -5.70 -2.24
N PRO A 144 2.64 -5.21 -1.13
CA PRO A 144 3.15 -4.04 -0.44
C PRO A 144 4.31 -4.40 0.49
N ARG A 145 5.16 -3.41 0.72
CA ARG A 145 6.25 -3.40 1.70
C ARG A 145 6.44 -1.97 2.19
N LEU A 146 6.48 -1.80 3.49
CA LEU A 146 6.91 -0.55 4.11
C LEU A 146 8.35 -0.68 4.57
N GLU A 147 9.13 0.35 4.27
CA GLU A 147 10.49 0.51 4.77
C GLU A 147 10.48 1.75 5.66
N LEU A 148 10.71 1.58 6.97
CA LEU A 148 10.86 2.71 7.88
C LEU A 148 12.11 3.51 7.49
N GLY A 149 12.02 4.84 7.57
CA GLY A 149 13.20 5.69 7.41
C GLY A 149 14.18 5.48 8.57
N ASP A 150 15.48 5.57 8.27
CA ASP A 150 16.53 5.67 9.28
C ASP A 150 16.43 6.98 10.08
#